data_AF-A0A0A9WEV4-F1
#
_entry.id   AF-A0A0A9WEV4-F1
#
_cell.length_a   1.000
_cell.length_b   1.000
_cell.length_c   1.000
_cell.angle_alpha   90.00
_cell.angle_beta   90.00
_cell.angle_gamma   90.00
#
_symmetry.space_group_name_H-M   'P 1'
#
loop_
_entity.id
_entity.type
_entity.pdbx_description
1 polymer ?
#
loop_
_entity_poly.entity_id
_entity_poly.type
_entity_poly.pdbx_seq_one_letter_code
_entity_poly.pdbx_strand_id
1 'polypeptide(L)'
;RSSFLYLKEQPEYRDFDLFSNESVQPFLQVVDGCHVLSEFIIRVEVVKESFWYLRKMEEIGIDQALKLFGELNRSTGRLNVERLKQCYDCYLSKYNEYIGEAKQKTKEKSTLDDGIHFIVESVKTIKAEYANEYGSIESGGLIEIAKWDEEFKREKLPRILAGLSAVWSLLVSKDVSSSGKFLKPHCIQILCVMRLLSLDGSSPGVEHHLAEVLTGQGKSVILGFLSAILAFTGYEVRVICYSKYLATRDEEDFQEFFNTLNLNLTHSISYGTFGEMANEFVNPVFRNKQVSLRDLVKSIVLEHRSLKSLGTSSSDVSRTVLLIDEVDVFF
;
A
#
# COMPACT_ATOMS: atom_id res chain seq x y z
N ARG A 1 -24.15 -5.20 29.33
CA ARG A 1 -23.00 -4.94 30.23
C ARG A 1 -21.83 -4.56 29.32
N SER A 2 -21.29 -3.35 29.25
CA SER A 2 -21.46 -2.11 30.01
C SER A 2 -21.12 -0.94 29.08
N SER A 3 -22.07 -0.04 28.84
CA SER A 3 -21.96 1.16 28.00
C SER A 3 -21.03 2.25 28.58
N PHE A 4 -20.12 1.87 29.48
CA PHE A 4 -19.29 2.75 30.30
C PHE A 4 -17.79 2.45 30.22
N LEU A 5 -17.35 1.55 29.33
CA LEU A 5 -15.91 1.35 29.08
C LEU A 5 -15.25 2.63 28.55
N TYR A 6 -15.94 3.35 27.67
CA TYR A 6 -15.47 4.65 27.16
C TYR A 6 -15.24 5.69 28.26
N LEU A 7 -16.07 5.72 29.31
CA LEU A 7 -15.96 6.71 30.39
C LEU A 7 -14.80 6.43 31.36
N LYS A 8 -14.35 5.19 31.49
CA LYS A 8 -13.15 4.87 32.29
C LYS A 8 -11.84 5.18 31.56
N GLU A 9 -11.88 5.32 30.23
CA GLU A 9 -10.73 5.62 29.37
C GLU A 9 -10.69 7.09 28.89
N GLN A 10 -11.57 7.96 29.42
CA GLN A 10 -11.56 9.41 29.18
C GLN A 10 -10.70 10.28 30.13
N PRO A 11 -9.76 9.79 30.98
CA PRO A 11 -9.11 10.66 31.98
C PRO A 11 -8.16 11.73 31.37
N GLU A 12 -8.00 11.80 30.05
CA GLU A 12 -7.03 12.67 29.40
C GLU A 12 -7.60 13.85 28.62
N TYR A 13 -8.92 13.96 28.45
CA TYR A 13 -9.50 15.20 27.90
C TYR A 13 -9.50 16.27 29.00
N ARG A 14 -8.38 16.98 29.11
CA ARG A 14 -8.23 18.14 30.00
C ARG A 14 -9.03 19.36 29.52
N ASP A 15 -9.52 19.31 28.29
CA ASP A 15 -10.15 20.42 27.58
C ASP A 15 -11.31 19.89 26.71
N PHE A 16 -12.47 20.53 26.82
CA PHE A 16 -13.66 20.24 26.02
C PHE A 16 -13.45 20.59 24.55
N ASP A 17 -12.67 21.64 24.25
CA ASP A 17 -12.39 22.02 22.87
C ASP A 17 -11.58 20.93 22.16
N LEU A 18 -10.62 20.32 22.87
CA LEU A 18 -9.88 19.17 22.36
C LEU A 18 -10.79 17.96 22.10
N PHE A 19 -11.72 17.65 23.00
CA PHE A 19 -12.70 16.58 22.80
C PHE A 19 -13.62 16.88 21.60
N SER A 20 -14.10 18.10 21.49
CA SER A 20 -14.93 18.55 20.36
C SER A 20 -14.18 18.36 19.05
N ASN A 21 -12.92 18.80 18.96
CA ASN A 21 -12.11 18.73 17.75
C ASN A 21 -11.65 17.30 17.39
N GLU A 22 -11.35 16.44 18.38
CA GLU A 22 -10.85 15.08 18.13
C GLU A 22 -11.97 14.03 18.00
N SER A 23 -13.19 14.29 18.47
CA SER A 23 -14.27 13.30 18.48
C SER A 23 -15.57 13.80 17.84
N VAL A 24 -16.05 14.99 18.22
CA VAL A 24 -17.37 15.47 17.77
C VAL A 24 -17.33 15.97 16.34
N GLN A 25 -16.36 16.83 16.00
CA GLN A 25 -16.23 17.38 14.65
C GLN A 25 -16.01 16.28 13.59
N PRO A 26 -15.12 15.29 13.80
CA PRO A 26 -14.98 14.19 12.86
C PRO A 26 -16.27 13.39 12.64
N PHE A 27 -16.99 13.09 13.73
CA PHE A 27 -18.26 12.36 13.61
C PHE A 27 -19.31 13.15 12.83
N LEU A 28 -19.42 14.47 13.05
CA LEU A 28 -20.32 15.33 12.27
C LEU A 28 -19.93 15.36 10.78
N GLN A 29 -18.64 15.41 10.46
CA GLN A 29 -18.17 15.34 9.07
C GLN A 29 -18.59 14.04 8.37
N VAL A 30 -18.58 12.91 9.08
CA VAL A 30 -19.09 11.63 8.55
C VAL A 30 -20.61 11.70 8.33
N VAL A 31 -21.37 12.23 9.28
CA VAL A 31 -22.84 12.36 9.16
C VAL A 31 -23.24 13.25 7.99
N ASP A 32 -22.57 14.39 7.81
CA ASP A 32 -22.89 15.36 6.76
C ASP A 32 -22.43 14.88 5.37
N GLY A 33 -21.32 14.17 5.31
CA GLY A 33 -20.66 13.78 4.06
C GLY A 33 -20.91 12.35 3.59
N CYS A 34 -21.74 11.56 4.28
CA CYS A 34 -21.99 10.16 3.94
C CYS A 34 -23.48 9.88 3.75
N HIS A 35 -23.83 9.23 2.64
CA HIS A 35 -25.23 8.93 2.28
C HIS A 35 -25.48 7.43 2.09
N VAL A 36 -24.46 6.59 2.26
CA VAL A 36 -24.51 5.14 2.09
C VAL A 36 -24.14 4.47 3.41
N LEU A 37 -24.96 3.53 3.89
CA LEU A 37 -24.77 2.90 5.21
C LEU A 37 -23.45 2.14 5.33
N SER A 38 -23.02 1.42 4.28
CA SER A 38 -21.74 0.70 4.30
C SER A 38 -20.55 1.64 4.45
N GLU A 39 -20.55 2.74 3.69
CA GLU A 39 -19.52 3.79 3.77
C GLU A 39 -19.54 4.48 5.15
N PHE A 40 -20.73 4.75 5.69
CA PHE A 40 -20.89 5.37 7.02
C PHE A 40 -20.25 4.50 8.12
N ILE A 41 -20.50 3.19 8.10
CA ILE A 41 -19.92 2.25 9.08
C ILE A 41 -18.39 2.28 9.02
N ILE A 42 -17.80 2.26 7.83
CA ILE A 42 -16.35 2.29 7.63
C ILE A 42 -15.77 3.61 8.18
N ARG A 43 -16.35 4.75 7.78
CA ARG A 43 -15.86 6.08 8.18
C ARG A 43 -15.98 6.33 9.69
N VAL A 44 -17.05 5.86 10.33
CA VAL A 44 -17.19 5.93 11.80
C VAL A 44 -16.13 5.08 12.50
N GLU A 45 -15.80 3.90 11.98
CA GLU A 45 -14.74 3.07 12.55
C GLU A 45 -13.37 3.75 12.41
N VAL A 46 -13.09 4.41 11.28
CA VAL A 46 -11.88 5.23 11.11
C VAL A 46 -11.81 6.34 12.15
N VAL A 47 -12.90 7.09 12.38
CA VAL A 47 -12.94 8.12 13.42
C VAL A 47 -12.64 7.51 14.79
N LYS A 48 -13.25 6.37 15.11
CA LYS A 48 -13.04 5.68 16.40
C LYS A 48 -11.58 5.27 16.62
N GLU A 49 -10.94 4.69 15.61
CA GLU A 49 -9.55 4.22 15.71
C GLU A 49 -8.53 5.35 15.58
N SER A 50 -8.88 6.43 14.86
CA SER A 50 -8.02 7.61 14.67
C SER A 50 -7.59 8.25 15.99
N PHE A 51 -8.48 8.22 16.99
CA PHE A 51 -8.23 8.79 18.31
C PHE A 51 -7.00 8.16 18.97
N TRP A 52 -6.96 6.83 19.05
CA TRP A 52 -5.83 6.10 19.63
C TRP A 52 -4.59 6.22 18.76
N TYR A 53 -4.78 6.14 17.45
CA TYR A 53 -3.69 6.21 16.48
C TYR A 53 -2.93 7.54 16.57
N LEU A 54 -3.63 8.67 16.54
CA LEU A 54 -3.04 10.01 16.57
C LEU A 54 -2.28 10.30 17.88
N ARG A 55 -2.64 9.64 18.98
CA ARG A 55 -1.96 9.78 20.27
C ARG A 55 -0.72 8.92 20.39
N LYS A 56 -0.73 7.72 19.80
CA LYS A 56 0.39 6.76 19.86
C LYS A 56 1.33 6.84 18.66
N MET A 57 0.97 7.60 17.64
CA MET A 57 1.71 7.76 16.39
C MET A 57 3.19 8.10 16.55
N GLU A 58 3.55 8.83 17.61
CA GLU A 58 4.92 9.30 17.86
C GLU A 58 5.56 8.63 19.08
N GLU A 59 4.94 7.55 19.60
CA GLU A 59 5.46 6.79 20.74
C GLU A 59 6.81 6.13 20.41
N ILE A 60 7.01 5.70 19.16
CA ILE A 60 8.28 5.19 18.65
C ILE A 60 8.77 6.11 17.53
N GLY A 61 9.77 6.93 17.84
CA GLY A 61 10.49 7.74 16.87
C GLY A 61 11.42 6.91 15.96
N ILE A 62 11.89 7.54 14.88
CA ILE A 62 12.72 6.89 13.87
C ILE A 62 13.99 6.25 14.42
N ASP A 63 14.69 6.91 15.36
CA ASP A 63 15.94 6.38 15.90
C ASP A 63 15.73 5.09 16.71
N GLN A 64 14.65 5.05 17.49
CA GLN A 64 14.26 3.85 18.24
C GLN A 64 13.79 2.74 17.28
N ALA A 65 13.04 3.09 16.22
CA ALA A 65 12.62 2.13 15.21
C ALA A 65 13.81 1.51 14.46
N LEU A 66 14.78 2.33 14.03
CA LEU A 66 16.01 1.87 13.39
C LEU A 66 16.85 1.01 14.30
N LYS A 67 16.92 1.36 15.60
CA LYS A 67 17.57 0.51 16.60
C LYS A 67 16.89 -0.85 16.63
N LEU A 68 15.58 -0.93 16.83
CA LEU A 68 14.83 -2.20 16.87
C LEU A 68 15.03 -3.02 15.58
N PHE A 69 14.95 -2.38 14.41
CA PHE A 69 15.26 -3.01 13.12
C PHE A 69 16.67 -3.60 13.09
N GLY A 70 17.66 -2.83 13.54
CA GLY A 70 19.06 -3.26 13.65
C GLY A 70 19.21 -4.48 14.55
N GLU A 71 18.55 -4.49 15.71
CA GLU A 71 18.61 -5.59 16.67
C GLU A 71 18.03 -6.89 16.14
N LEU A 72 16.86 -6.83 15.50
CA LEU A 72 16.18 -8.00 14.93
C LEU A 72 16.92 -8.58 13.72
N ASN A 73 17.67 -7.75 12.99
CA ASN A 73 18.37 -8.16 11.77
C ASN A 73 19.88 -8.39 11.96
N ARG A 74 20.43 -8.33 13.19
CA ARG A 74 21.88 -8.45 13.45
C ARG A 74 22.49 -9.71 12.84
N SER A 75 21.76 -10.82 12.84
CA SER A 75 22.21 -12.12 12.33
C SER A 75 22.40 -12.14 10.81
N THR A 76 21.75 -11.23 10.07
CA THR A 76 21.77 -11.23 8.60
C THR A 76 23.02 -10.57 8.01
N GLY A 77 23.67 -9.64 8.74
CA GLY A 77 24.85 -8.90 8.28
C GLY A 77 24.65 -8.03 7.03
N ARG A 78 23.43 -7.96 6.48
CA ARG A 78 23.10 -7.30 5.20
C ARG A 78 22.35 -5.98 5.35
N LEU A 79 21.87 -5.67 6.55
CA LEU A 79 21.14 -4.43 6.82
C LEU A 79 22.11 -3.24 6.91
N ASN A 80 21.89 -2.21 6.11
CA ASN A 80 22.60 -0.94 6.23
C ASN A 80 21.70 0.13 6.85
N VAL A 81 21.84 0.31 8.17
CA VAL A 81 20.96 1.19 8.96
C VAL A 81 21.15 2.65 8.56
N GLU A 82 22.37 3.09 8.27
CA GLU A 82 22.66 4.46 7.86
C GLU A 82 21.99 4.81 6.52
N ARG A 83 22.05 3.91 5.54
CA ARG A 83 21.39 4.09 4.24
C ARG A 83 19.88 4.12 4.38
N LEU A 84 19.33 3.21 5.19
CA LEU A 84 17.89 3.17 5.45
C LEU A 84 17.42 4.47 6.12
N LYS A 85 18.20 4.99 7.08
CA LYS A 85 17.93 6.29 7.71
C LYS A 85 17.94 7.43 6.70
N GLN A 86 18.94 7.49 5.82
CA GLN A 86 19.01 8.53 4.77
C GLN A 86 17.80 8.49 3.83
N CYS A 87 17.37 7.28 3.43
CA CYS A 87 16.17 7.11 2.61
C CYS A 87 14.92 7.58 3.37
N TYR A 88 14.82 7.23 4.66
CA TYR A 88 13.71 7.69 5.51
C TYR A 88 13.70 9.20 5.69
N ASP A 89 14.84 9.84 5.91
CA ASP A 89 14.95 11.29 6.05
C ASP A 89 14.51 12.00 4.75
N CYS A 90 14.92 11.47 3.59
CA CYS A 90 14.47 11.93 2.26
C CYS A 90 12.94 11.78 2.10
N TYR A 91 12.41 10.61 2.43
CA TYR A 91 10.98 10.34 2.44
C TYR A 91 10.21 11.33 3.33
N LEU A 92 10.64 11.49 4.59
CA LEU A 92 9.93 12.30 5.57
C LEU A 92 9.94 13.79 5.17
N SER A 93 11.07 14.30 4.68
CA SER A 93 11.17 15.66 4.16
C SER A 93 10.17 15.86 3.02
N LYS A 94 10.16 14.95 2.04
CA LYS A 94 9.29 15.09 0.86
C LYS A 94 7.81 14.88 1.21
N TYR A 95 7.51 14.01 2.15
CA TYR A 95 6.16 13.78 2.67
C TYR A 95 5.60 15.06 3.32
N ASN A 96 6.39 15.69 4.18
CA ASN A 96 5.98 16.94 4.85
C ASN A 96 5.79 18.09 3.85
N GLU A 97 6.63 18.17 2.82
CA GLU A 97 6.46 19.12 1.71
C GLU A 97 5.11 18.91 1.01
N TYR A 98 4.80 17.68 0.58
CA TYR A 98 3.53 17.36 -0.08
C TYR A 98 2.30 17.67 0.78
N ILE A 99 2.32 17.33 2.07
CA ILE A 99 1.24 17.66 3.00
C ILE A 99 1.12 19.18 3.19
N GLY A 100 2.23 19.90 3.25
CA GLY A 100 2.26 21.36 3.36
C GLY A 100 1.64 22.05 2.14
N GLU A 101 2.05 21.63 0.94
CA GLU A 101 1.54 22.17 -0.32
C GLU A 101 0.06 21.86 -0.53
N ALA A 102 -0.37 20.62 -0.20
CA ALA A 102 -1.78 20.25 -0.25
C ALA A 102 -2.63 21.15 0.67
N LYS A 103 -2.17 21.40 1.91
CA LYS A 103 -2.85 22.31 2.86
C LYS A 103 -2.95 23.74 2.34
N GLN A 104 -1.90 24.24 1.69
CA GLN A 104 -1.90 25.59 1.16
C GLN A 104 -2.96 25.74 0.07
N LYS A 105 -3.01 24.79 -0.88
CA LYS A 105 -3.99 24.82 -1.97
C LYS A 105 -5.41 24.78 -1.42
N THR A 106 -5.70 23.92 -0.44
CA THR A 106 -7.04 23.84 0.18
C THR A 106 -7.49 25.16 0.84
N LYS A 107 -6.56 25.99 1.36
CA LYS A 107 -6.90 27.28 1.97
C LYS A 107 -7.22 28.38 0.94
N GLU A 108 -6.72 28.26 -0.28
CA GLU A 108 -6.86 29.26 -1.35
C GLU A 108 -8.17 29.11 -2.15
N LYS A 109 -9.21 28.49 -1.57
CA LYS A 109 -10.48 28.05 -2.20
C LYS A 109 -10.34 26.90 -3.21
N SER A 110 -9.25 26.14 -3.18
CA SER A 110 -9.17 24.86 -3.87
C SER A 110 -9.81 23.75 -3.02
N THR A 111 -10.27 22.69 -3.68
CA THR A 111 -10.75 21.47 -3.02
C THR A 111 -9.57 20.64 -2.49
N LEU A 112 -9.81 19.71 -1.56
CA LEU A 112 -8.81 18.72 -1.13
C LEU A 112 -8.29 17.92 -2.33
N ASP A 113 -9.14 17.70 -3.33
CA ASP A 113 -8.85 16.99 -4.57
C ASP A 113 -7.76 17.68 -5.39
N ASP A 114 -7.67 19.01 -5.37
CA ASP A 114 -6.61 19.75 -6.08
C ASP A 114 -5.22 19.52 -5.48
N GLY A 115 -5.14 19.39 -4.16
CA GLY A 115 -3.92 19.05 -3.45
C GLY A 115 -3.46 17.62 -3.77
N ILE A 116 -4.40 16.67 -3.73
CA ILE A 116 -4.17 15.28 -4.11
C ILE A 116 -3.70 15.18 -5.57
N HIS A 117 -4.41 15.82 -6.50
CA HIS A 117 -4.08 15.81 -7.92
C HIS A 117 -2.65 16.32 -8.17
N PHE A 118 -2.27 17.42 -7.49
CA PHE A 118 -0.91 17.95 -7.59
C PHE A 118 0.16 16.95 -7.12
N ILE A 119 -0.07 16.22 -6.02
CA ILE A 119 0.87 15.20 -5.54
C ILE A 119 0.98 14.07 -6.55
N VAL A 120 -0.15 13.59 -7.08
CA VAL A 120 -0.20 12.53 -8.09
C VAL A 120 0.61 12.91 -9.34
N GLU A 121 0.42 14.12 -9.87
CA GLU A 121 1.18 14.59 -11.04
C GLU A 121 2.67 14.76 -10.75
N SER A 122 3.03 15.20 -9.54
CA SER A 122 4.43 15.28 -9.11
C SER A 122 5.09 13.90 -9.08
N VAL A 123 4.40 12.89 -8.56
CA VAL A 123 4.90 11.51 -8.49
C VAL A 123 5.03 10.90 -9.89
N LYS A 124 4.06 11.16 -10.80
CA LYS A 124 4.14 10.78 -12.22
C LYS A 124 5.34 11.41 -12.93
N THR A 125 5.64 12.67 -12.62
CA THR A 125 6.79 13.37 -13.19
C THR A 125 8.11 12.70 -12.77
N ILE A 126 8.28 12.37 -11.49
CA ILE A 126 9.48 11.66 -10.99
C ILE A 126 9.69 10.32 -11.71
N LYS A 127 8.60 9.57 -11.93
CA LYS A 127 8.65 8.32 -12.71
C LYS A 127 9.04 8.57 -14.16
N ALA A 128 8.42 9.55 -14.81
CA ALA A 128 8.67 9.86 -16.22
C ALA A 128 10.12 10.31 -16.45
N GLU A 129 10.67 11.15 -15.57
CA GLU A 129 12.08 11.56 -15.60
C GLU A 129 13.01 10.35 -15.60
N TYR A 130 12.83 9.43 -14.64
CA TYR A 130 13.68 8.24 -14.56
C TYR A 130 13.47 7.28 -15.74
N ALA A 131 12.23 7.10 -16.18
CA ALA A 131 11.92 6.27 -17.34
C ALA A 131 12.52 6.83 -18.65
N ASN A 132 12.68 8.14 -18.78
CA ASN A 132 13.33 8.74 -19.94
C ASN A 132 14.85 8.59 -19.91
N GLU A 133 15.44 8.59 -18.71
CA GLU A 133 16.89 8.49 -18.52
C GLU A 133 17.39 7.03 -18.62
N TYR A 134 16.59 6.07 -18.13
CA TYR A 134 17.00 4.66 -17.99
C TYR A 134 16.02 3.64 -18.59
N GLY A 135 14.83 4.07 -19.02
CA GLY A 135 13.84 3.20 -19.66
C GLY A 135 14.12 3.01 -21.15
N SER A 136 13.80 1.83 -21.68
CA SER A 136 13.81 1.62 -23.13
C SER A 136 12.61 2.34 -23.75
N ILE A 137 12.85 3.14 -24.79
CA ILE A 137 11.80 3.83 -25.56
C ILE A 137 10.78 2.81 -26.13
N GLU A 138 11.22 1.59 -26.40
CA GLU A 138 10.39 0.47 -26.89
C GLU A 138 9.45 -0.09 -25.81
N SER A 139 9.71 0.17 -24.52
CA SER A 139 8.94 -0.36 -23.39
C SER A 139 7.87 0.60 -22.88
N GLY A 140 7.62 1.73 -23.54
CA GLY A 140 6.59 2.69 -23.13
C GLY A 140 6.82 3.34 -21.75
N GLY A 141 8.07 3.47 -21.31
CA GLY A 141 8.42 4.08 -20.02
C GLY A 141 8.27 3.16 -18.79
N LEU A 142 8.32 1.85 -18.99
CA LEU A 142 8.34 0.85 -17.90
C LEU A 142 9.72 0.78 -17.23
N ILE A 143 9.74 0.61 -15.90
CA ILE A 143 10.98 0.55 -15.10
C ILE A 143 11.15 -0.86 -14.56
N GLU A 144 12.10 -1.62 -15.10
CA GLU A 144 12.36 -3.00 -14.65
C GLU A 144 13.02 -3.01 -13.27
N ILE A 145 12.46 -3.77 -12.33
CA ILE A 145 12.99 -3.99 -10.97
C ILE A 145 14.47 -4.33 -11.01
N ALA A 146 14.90 -5.25 -11.88
CA ALA A 146 16.30 -5.66 -12.00
C ALA A 146 17.27 -4.52 -12.33
N LYS A 147 16.77 -3.40 -12.89
CA LYS A 147 17.55 -2.21 -13.24
C LYS A 147 17.48 -1.10 -12.18
N TRP A 148 16.76 -1.30 -11.08
CA TRP A 148 16.71 -0.34 -9.99
C TRP A 148 18.08 -0.22 -9.34
N ASP A 149 18.81 0.82 -9.72
CA ASP A 149 20.15 1.14 -9.25
C ASP A 149 20.14 1.95 -7.95
N GLU A 150 21.33 2.29 -7.48
CA GLU A 150 21.51 3.03 -6.24
C GLU A 150 20.83 4.40 -6.27
N GLU A 151 20.87 5.10 -7.41
CA GLU A 151 20.26 6.41 -7.55
C GLU A 151 18.73 6.30 -7.44
N PHE A 152 18.13 5.38 -8.19
CA PHE A 152 16.69 5.16 -8.12
C PHE A 152 16.23 4.81 -6.71
N LYS A 153 16.95 3.89 -6.07
CA LYS A 153 16.61 3.42 -4.71
C LYS A 153 16.75 4.51 -3.66
N ARG A 154 17.80 5.32 -3.72
CA ARG A 154 18.10 6.29 -2.65
C ARG A 154 17.45 7.64 -2.86
N GLU A 155 17.18 8.02 -4.11
CA GLU A 155 16.70 9.37 -4.43
C GLU A 155 15.27 9.38 -4.94
N LYS A 156 14.89 8.45 -5.82
CA LYS A 156 13.59 8.48 -6.50
C LYS A 156 12.52 7.70 -5.72
N LEU A 157 12.80 6.46 -5.31
CA LEU A 157 11.85 5.63 -4.55
C LEU A 157 11.35 6.27 -3.25
N PRO A 158 12.19 6.91 -2.40
CA PRO A 158 11.71 7.55 -1.19
C PRO A 158 10.76 8.71 -1.48
N ARG A 159 10.97 9.45 -2.57
CA ARG A 159 10.10 10.55 -3.00
C ARG A 159 8.77 10.04 -3.56
N ILE A 160 8.81 8.95 -4.34
CA ILE A 160 7.59 8.28 -4.82
C ILE A 160 6.79 7.77 -3.62
N LEU A 161 7.42 7.04 -2.69
CA LEU A 161 6.77 6.54 -1.48
C LEU A 161 6.21 7.68 -0.63
N ALA A 162 6.90 8.82 -0.54
CA ALA A 162 6.43 10.01 0.16
C ALA A 162 5.14 10.57 -0.45
N GLY A 163 5.06 10.68 -1.77
CA GLY A 163 3.86 11.15 -2.45
C GLY A 163 2.69 10.17 -2.32
N LEU A 164 2.94 8.86 -2.49
CA LEU A 164 1.94 7.82 -2.26
C LEU A 164 1.41 7.85 -0.81
N SER A 165 2.32 7.98 0.17
CA SER A 165 1.96 8.08 1.58
C SER A 165 1.17 9.35 1.88
N ALA A 166 1.51 10.48 1.24
CA ALA A 166 0.77 11.73 1.39
C ALA A 166 -0.65 11.62 0.83
N VAL A 167 -0.83 11.05 -0.36
CA VAL A 167 -2.16 10.80 -0.94
C VAL A 167 -3.00 9.90 -0.02
N TRP A 168 -2.45 8.77 0.42
CA TRP A 168 -3.13 7.88 1.36
C TRP A 168 -3.52 8.61 2.66
N SER A 169 -2.61 9.40 3.22
CA SER A 169 -2.84 10.16 4.45
C SER A 169 -3.94 11.20 4.28
N LEU A 170 -4.02 11.88 3.14
CA LEU A 170 -5.06 12.87 2.85
C LEU A 170 -6.43 12.21 2.70
N LEU A 171 -6.52 11.07 2.02
CA LEU A 171 -7.77 10.32 1.83
C LEU A 171 -8.30 9.78 3.16
N VAL A 172 -7.46 9.04 3.89
CA VAL A 172 -7.85 8.40 5.16
C VAL A 172 -8.12 9.45 6.25
N SER A 173 -7.51 10.63 6.16
CA SER A 173 -7.74 11.72 7.12
C SER A 173 -8.89 12.65 6.75
N LYS A 174 -9.61 12.43 5.64
CA LYS A 174 -10.69 13.32 5.16
C LYS A 174 -11.64 13.74 6.30
N ASP A 175 -12.06 12.77 7.10
CA ASP A 175 -13.02 12.95 8.19
C ASP A 175 -12.42 13.39 9.52
N VAL A 176 -11.10 13.34 9.68
CA VAL A 176 -10.42 13.71 10.95
C VAL A 176 -9.52 14.93 10.79
N SER A 177 -9.47 15.49 9.58
CA SER A 177 -8.66 16.65 9.21
C SER A 177 -9.00 17.91 10.01
N SER A 178 -10.23 18.00 10.53
CA SER A 178 -10.69 19.07 11.44
C SER A 178 -9.87 19.16 12.73
N SER A 179 -9.25 18.06 13.17
CA SER A 179 -8.34 18.03 14.33
C SER A 179 -6.98 18.70 14.07
N GLY A 180 -6.68 19.07 12.82
CA GLY A 180 -5.38 19.59 12.39
C GLY A 180 -4.27 18.54 12.28
N LYS A 181 -4.56 17.29 12.67
CA LYS A 181 -3.67 16.13 12.53
C LYS A 181 -4.13 15.24 11.37
N PHE A 182 -3.18 14.51 10.79
CA PHE A 182 -3.41 13.56 9.72
C PHE A 182 -2.97 12.19 10.21
N LEU A 183 -3.78 11.17 9.91
CA LEU A 183 -3.34 9.79 9.91
C LEU A 183 -2.24 9.68 8.85
N LYS A 184 -1.03 9.32 9.29
CA LYS A 184 0.14 9.10 8.43
C LYS A 184 0.74 7.74 8.77
N PRO A 185 1.35 7.02 7.82
CA PRO A 185 1.94 5.73 8.11
C PRO A 185 2.99 5.81 9.23
N HIS A 186 3.03 4.81 10.09
CA HIS A 186 4.01 4.75 11.18
C HIS A 186 5.42 4.53 10.61
N CYS A 187 6.45 5.06 11.28
CA CYS A 187 7.82 4.99 10.77
C CYS A 187 8.29 3.53 10.52
N ILE A 188 7.89 2.59 11.40
CA ILE A 188 8.18 1.16 11.25
C ILE A 188 7.55 0.58 9.97
N GLN A 189 6.34 1.00 9.60
CA GLN A 189 5.68 0.53 8.37
C GLN A 189 6.47 1.00 7.13
N ILE A 190 6.88 2.27 7.13
CA ILE A 190 7.70 2.83 6.04
C ILE A 190 9.06 2.15 5.96
N LEU A 191 9.75 1.94 7.10
CA LEU A 191 11.01 1.21 7.13
C LEU A 191 10.85 -0.22 6.61
N CYS A 192 9.74 -0.88 6.92
CA CYS A 192 9.43 -2.21 6.39
C CYS A 192 9.27 -2.19 4.87
N VAL A 193 8.49 -1.26 4.32
CA VAL A 193 8.36 -1.06 2.86
C VAL A 193 9.72 -0.81 2.21
N MET A 194 10.51 0.11 2.77
CA MET A 194 11.84 0.44 2.24
C MET A 194 12.78 -0.76 2.26
N ARG A 195 12.76 -1.56 3.33
CA ARG A 195 13.60 -2.75 3.44
C ARG A 195 13.15 -3.85 2.48
N LEU A 196 11.84 -4.08 2.33
CA LEU A 196 11.28 -5.04 1.37
C LEU A 196 11.60 -4.67 -0.09
N LEU A 197 11.85 -3.39 -0.37
CA LEU A 197 12.32 -2.90 -1.68
C LEU A 197 13.85 -2.76 -1.78
N SER A 198 14.60 -3.26 -0.78
CA SER A 198 16.07 -3.24 -0.73
C SER A 198 16.71 -1.84 -0.89
N LEU A 199 16.12 -0.79 -0.30
CA LEU A 199 16.67 0.58 -0.37
C LEU A 199 17.98 0.75 0.40
N ASP A 200 18.29 -0.16 1.32
CA ASP A 200 19.53 -0.20 2.07
C ASP A 200 20.63 -1.04 1.40
N GLY A 201 20.28 -1.81 0.36
CA GLY A 201 21.22 -2.59 -0.44
C GLY A 201 22.08 -1.73 -1.37
N SER A 202 23.16 -2.31 -1.91
CA SER A 202 24.01 -1.69 -2.94
C SER A 202 23.84 -2.30 -4.34
N SER A 203 23.20 -3.46 -4.42
CA SER A 203 23.02 -4.22 -5.65
C SER A 203 21.81 -3.70 -6.42
N PRO A 204 21.85 -3.70 -7.77
CA PRO A 204 20.65 -3.48 -8.56
C PRO A 204 19.56 -4.49 -8.21
N GLY A 205 18.29 -4.13 -8.40
CA GLY A 205 17.17 -5.05 -8.15
C GLY A 205 16.64 -5.05 -6.72
N VAL A 206 15.60 -5.84 -6.49
CA VAL A 206 15.04 -6.07 -5.16
C VAL A 206 15.42 -7.49 -4.73
N GLU A 207 15.94 -7.62 -3.50
CA GLU A 207 16.25 -8.94 -2.93
C GLU A 207 14.97 -9.61 -2.46
N HIS A 208 14.96 -10.94 -2.42
CA HIS A 208 13.87 -11.68 -1.80
C HIS A 208 13.93 -11.52 -0.28
N HIS A 209 12.85 -10.98 0.29
CA HIS A 209 12.71 -10.78 1.74
C HIS A 209 11.51 -11.53 2.28
N LEU A 210 11.63 -11.97 3.52
CA LEU A 210 10.51 -12.38 4.36
C LEU A 210 10.46 -11.41 5.55
N ALA A 211 9.35 -10.72 5.73
CA ALA A 211 9.16 -9.80 6.84
C ALA A 211 8.15 -10.36 7.84
N GLU A 212 8.55 -10.45 9.11
CA GLU A 212 7.63 -10.74 10.20
C GLU A 212 7.00 -9.43 10.69
N VAL A 213 5.70 -9.28 10.42
CA VAL A 213 4.90 -8.13 10.87
C VAL A 213 3.79 -8.67 11.76
N LEU A 214 3.88 -8.38 13.06
CA LEU A 214 2.91 -8.86 14.06
C LEU A 214 1.50 -8.31 13.79
N THR A 215 0.49 -9.04 14.25
CA THR A 215 -0.91 -8.62 14.17
C THR A 215 -1.10 -7.23 14.78
N GLY A 216 -1.84 -6.37 14.08
CA GLY A 216 -2.11 -5.00 14.53
C GLY A 216 -1.02 -3.98 14.20
N GLN A 217 0.12 -4.38 13.61
CA GLN A 217 1.16 -3.44 13.17
C GLN A 217 0.88 -2.77 11.81
N GLY A 218 -0.27 -3.08 11.20
CA GLY A 218 -0.72 -2.51 9.92
C GLY A 218 -0.06 -3.15 8.71
N LYS A 219 -0.04 -4.48 8.66
CA LYS A 219 0.47 -5.25 7.51
C LYS A 219 -0.24 -4.88 6.20
N SER A 220 -1.55 -4.69 6.22
CA SER A 220 -2.33 -4.24 5.06
C SER A 220 -1.84 -2.89 4.50
N VAL A 221 -1.40 -1.97 5.37
CA VAL A 221 -0.80 -0.68 4.94
C VAL A 221 0.52 -0.88 4.22
N ILE A 222 1.37 -1.78 4.73
CA ILE A 222 2.65 -2.13 4.10
C ILE A 222 2.39 -2.76 2.72
N LEU A 223 1.48 -3.73 2.62
CA LEU A 223 1.11 -4.38 1.37
C LEU A 223 0.47 -3.42 0.37
N GLY A 224 -0.39 -2.50 0.83
CA GLY A 224 -0.99 -1.46 0.00
C GLY A 224 0.06 -0.53 -0.63
N PHE A 225 1.05 -0.07 0.14
CA PHE A 225 2.13 0.76 -0.40
C PHE A 225 3.07 0.00 -1.33
N LEU A 226 3.43 -1.24 -1.00
CA LEU A 226 4.22 -2.09 -1.91
C LEU A 226 3.49 -2.29 -3.24
N SER A 227 2.19 -2.58 -3.19
CA SER A 227 1.36 -2.77 -4.38
C SER A 227 1.32 -1.50 -5.21
N ALA A 228 1.11 -0.34 -4.58
CA ALA A 228 1.11 0.94 -5.26
C ALA A 228 2.46 1.26 -5.92
N ILE A 229 3.59 1.06 -5.23
CA ILE A 229 4.92 1.32 -5.80
C ILE A 229 5.20 0.41 -7.00
N LEU A 230 5.06 -0.89 -6.81
CA LEU A 230 5.37 -1.88 -7.84
C LEU A 230 4.50 -1.67 -9.08
N ALA A 231 3.22 -1.45 -8.87
CA ALA A 231 2.30 -1.24 -9.97
C ALA A 231 2.47 0.15 -10.61
N PHE A 232 2.87 1.17 -9.84
CA PHE A 232 3.31 2.45 -10.38
C PHE A 232 4.55 2.31 -11.29
N THR A 233 5.46 1.38 -11.00
CA THR A 233 6.60 1.06 -11.87
C THR A 233 6.26 0.17 -13.07
N GLY A 234 5.00 -0.25 -13.20
CA GLY A 234 4.48 -0.97 -14.38
C GLY A 234 4.36 -2.48 -14.21
N TYR A 235 4.35 -2.98 -12.97
CA TYR A 235 4.14 -4.39 -12.66
C TYR A 235 2.66 -4.70 -12.40
N GLU A 236 2.26 -5.93 -12.73
CA GLU A 236 1.03 -6.50 -12.23
C GLU A 236 1.29 -7.09 -10.84
N VAL A 237 0.60 -6.61 -9.82
CA VAL A 237 0.76 -7.04 -8.44
C VAL A 237 -0.41 -7.93 -8.05
N ARG A 238 -0.07 -9.12 -7.55
CA ARG A 238 -1.01 -10.09 -7.00
C ARG A 238 -0.80 -10.16 -5.50
N VAL A 239 -1.77 -9.69 -4.73
CA VAL A 239 -1.76 -9.78 -3.26
C VAL A 239 -2.52 -11.03 -2.85
N ILE A 240 -1.82 -11.98 -2.25
CA ILE A 240 -2.39 -13.23 -1.75
C ILE A 240 -2.71 -13.05 -0.27
N CYS A 241 -3.96 -13.27 0.08
CA CYS A 241 -4.40 -13.38 1.47
C CYS A 241 -4.81 -14.83 1.78
N TYR A 242 -4.78 -15.19 3.07
CA TYR A 242 -5.22 -16.51 3.51
C TYR A 242 -6.69 -16.80 3.19
N SER A 243 -7.56 -15.81 3.38
CA SER A 243 -9.00 -15.96 3.20
C SER A 243 -9.55 -14.93 2.23
N LYS A 244 -10.65 -15.31 1.54
CA LYS A 244 -11.38 -14.41 0.65
C LYS A 244 -11.89 -13.17 1.38
N TYR A 245 -12.31 -13.32 2.64
CA TYR A 245 -12.73 -12.19 3.46
C TYR A 245 -11.61 -11.15 3.63
N LEU A 246 -10.39 -11.58 3.97
CA LEU A 246 -9.24 -10.69 4.13
C LEU A 246 -8.85 -10.03 2.81
N ALA A 247 -8.84 -10.80 1.71
CA ALA A 247 -8.58 -10.29 0.37
C ALA A 247 -9.58 -9.17 -0.02
N THR A 248 -10.88 -9.43 0.14
CA THR A 248 -11.93 -8.46 -0.20
C THR A 248 -11.86 -7.22 0.70
N ARG A 249 -11.64 -7.40 2.02
CA ARG A 249 -11.50 -6.27 2.94
C ARG A 249 -10.35 -5.35 2.54
N ASP A 250 -9.16 -5.91 2.33
CA ASP A 250 -7.98 -5.09 2.00
C ASP A 250 -8.09 -4.45 0.62
N GLU A 251 -8.73 -5.13 -0.34
CA GLU A 251 -9.04 -4.55 -1.65
C GLU A 251 -10.00 -3.36 -1.55
N GLU A 252 -11.09 -3.50 -0.79
CA GLU A 252 -12.08 -2.43 -0.56
C GLU A 252 -11.45 -1.24 0.19
N ASP A 253 -10.67 -1.49 1.23
CA ASP A 253 -10.01 -0.47 2.05
C ASP A 253 -9.02 0.41 1.23
N PHE A 254 -8.36 -0.18 0.23
CA PHE A 254 -7.41 0.54 -0.63
C PHE A 254 -7.99 0.97 -1.99
N GLN A 255 -9.25 0.66 -2.27
CA GLN A 255 -9.86 0.92 -3.57
C GLN A 255 -9.84 2.41 -3.93
N GLU A 256 -10.28 3.27 -3.00
CA GLU A 256 -10.26 4.73 -3.20
C GLU A 256 -8.83 5.22 -3.47
N PHE A 257 -7.87 4.76 -2.66
CA PHE A 257 -6.45 5.10 -2.83
C PHE A 257 -5.92 4.71 -4.21
N PHE A 258 -6.14 3.49 -4.67
CA PHE A 258 -5.68 3.05 -5.98
C PHE A 258 -6.38 3.80 -7.13
N ASN A 259 -7.67 4.08 -7.00
CA ASN A 259 -8.43 4.84 -7.98
C ASN A 259 -7.92 6.29 -8.09
N THR A 260 -7.69 6.96 -6.95
CA THR A 260 -7.24 8.36 -6.87
C THR A 260 -5.89 8.58 -7.54
N LEU A 261 -5.00 7.60 -7.51
CA LEU A 261 -3.70 7.72 -8.17
C LEU A 261 -3.83 7.84 -9.71
N ASN A 262 -5.05 7.72 -10.28
CA ASN A 262 -5.35 7.86 -11.71
C ASN A 262 -4.38 7.05 -12.57
N LEU A 263 -4.12 5.85 -12.09
CA LEU A 263 -3.23 4.92 -12.74
C LEU A 263 -4.08 3.95 -13.54
N ASN A 264 -3.49 3.37 -14.60
CA ASN A 264 -4.02 2.17 -15.26
C ASN A 264 -4.01 0.93 -14.31
N LEU A 265 -4.13 1.13 -12.99
CA LEU A 265 -4.00 0.15 -11.92
C LEU A 265 -5.25 -0.68 -11.66
N THR A 266 -6.41 -0.27 -12.15
CA THR A 266 -7.67 -1.01 -11.91
C THR A 266 -7.61 -2.45 -12.41
N HIS A 267 -6.61 -2.78 -13.24
CA HIS A 267 -6.29 -4.16 -13.63
C HIS A 267 -4.87 -4.60 -13.28
N SER A 268 -4.05 -3.74 -12.69
CA SER A 268 -2.67 -4.10 -12.32
C SER A 268 -2.55 -4.59 -10.90
N ILE A 269 -3.45 -4.25 -9.98
CA ILE A 269 -3.45 -4.81 -8.62
C ILE A 269 -4.69 -5.68 -8.47
N SER A 270 -4.51 -6.89 -7.95
CA SER A 270 -5.65 -7.73 -7.58
C SER A 270 -5.35 -8.52 -6.32
N TYR A 271 -6.41 -8.76 -5.57
CA TYR A 271 -6.40 -9.51 -4.33
C TYR A 271 -7.06 -10.86 -4.55
N GLY A 272 -6.54 -11.88 -3.89
CA GLY A 272 -7.11 -13.21 -4.00
C GLY A 272 -6.57 -14.15 -2.95
N THR A 273 -7.16 -15.33 -2.89
CA THR A 273 -6.62 -16.43 -2.10
C THR A 273 -5.51 -17.15 -2.85
N PHE A 274 -4.69 -17.89 -2.12
CA PHE A 274 -3.69 -18.76 -2.74
C PHE A 274 -4.32 -19.73 -3.75
N GLY A 275 -5.48 -20.29 -3.41
CA GLY A 275 -6.20 -21.20 -4.29
C GLY A 275 -6.68 -20.53 -5.58
N GLU A 276 -7.23 -19.33 -5.52
CA GLU A 276 -7.65 -18.58 -6.70
C GLU A 276 -6.45 -18.26 -7.61
N MET A 277 -5.36 -17.77 -7.03
CA MET A 277 -4.14 -17.44 -7.77
C MET A 277 -3.46 -18.67 -8.37
N ALA A 278 -3.30 -19.75 -7.60
CA ALA A 278 -2.71 -20.99 -8.10
C ALA A 278 -3.57 -21.58 -9.24
N ASN A 279 -4.89 -21.53 -9.12
CA ASN A 279 -5.78 -21.92 -10.20
C ASN A 279 -5.63 -21.00 -11.42
N GLU A 280 -5.41 -19.70 -11.24
CA GLU A 280 -5.18 -18.79 -12.35
C GLU A 280 -3.93 -19.20 -13.17
N PHE A 281 -2.84 -19.53 -12.48
CA PHE A 281 -1.58 -19.94 -13.10
C PHE A 281 -1.61 -21.35 -13.71
N VAL A 282 -2.25 -22.30 -13.03
CA VAL A 282 -2.26 -23.71 -13.42
C VAL A 282 -3.29 -23.99 -14.50
N ASN A 283 -4.41 -23.26 -14.52
CA ASN A 283 -5.48 -23.52 -15.47
C ASN A 283 -5.12 -22.99 -16.86
N PRO A 284 -5.08 -23.88 -17.88
CA PRO A 284 -4.75 -23.46 -19.22
C PRO A 284 -5.81 -22.51 -19.80
N VAL A 285 -5.33 -21.49 -20.51
CA VAL A 285 -6.17 -20.58 -21.27
C VAL A 285 -6.29 -21.11 -22.70
N PHE A 286 -7.53 -21.39 -23.12
CA PHE A 286 -7.85 -21.79 -24.48
C PHE A 286 -8.91 -20.86 -25.06
N ARG A 287 -8.66 -20.27 -26.24
CA ARG A 287 -9.57 -19.32 -26.90
C ARG A 287 -10.04 -18.19 -25.96
N ASN A 288 -9.13 -17.61 -25.18
CA ASN A 288 -9.39 -16.58 -24.17
C ASN A 288 -10.37 -17.00 -23.06
N LYS A 289 -10.52 -18.30 -22.81
CA LYS A 289 -11.23 -18.84 -21.66
C LYS A 289 -10.32 -19.72 -20.85
N GLN A 290 -10.27 -19.45 -19.56
CA GLN A 290 -9.58 -20.30 -18.62
C GLN A 290 -10.40 -21.58 -18.41
N VAL A 291 -9.76 -22.73 -18.57
CA VAL A 291 -10.40 -24.04 -18.41
C VAL A 291 -9.77 -24.72 -17.20
N SER A 292 -10.59 -25.20 -16.27
CA SER A 292 -10.08 -25.96 -15.13
C SER A 292 -9.23 -27.13 -15.61
N LEU A 293 -8.02 -27.30 -15.08
CA LEU A 293 -7.16 -28.44 -15.38
C LEU A 293 -7.89 -29.77 -15.10
N ARG A 294 -8.73 -29.80 -14.06
CA ARG A 294 -9.55 -30.97 -13.71
C ARG A 294 -10.57 -31.30 -14.80
N ASP A 295 -11.28 -30.29 -15.29
CA ASP A 295 -12.26 -30.47 -16.36
C ASP A 295 -11.58 -30.86 -17.68
N LEU A 296 -10.39 -30.32 -17.94
CA LEU A 296 -9.58 -30.72 -19.09
C LEU A 296 -9.19 -32.19 -19.01
N VAL A 297 -8.59 -32.63 -17.89
CA VAL A 297 -8.21 -34.04 -17.68
C VAL A 297 -9.45 -34.93 -17.79
N LYS A 298 -10.58 -34.54 -17.20
CA LYS A 298 -11.84 -35.26 -17.31
C LYS A 298 -12.28 -35.41 -18.77
N SER A 299 -12.22 -34.35 -19.57
CA SER A 299 -12.59 -34.39 -20.99
C SER A 299 -11.65 -35.26 -21.85
N ILE A 300 -10.36 -35.32 -21.52
CA ILE A 300 -9.40 -36.16 -22.24
C ILE A 300 -9.61 -37.63 -21.86
N VAL A 301 -9.68 -37.92 -20.57
CA VAL A 301 -9.71 -39.29 -20.04
C VAL A 301 -11.08 -39.93 -20.26
N LEU A 302 -12.18 -39.21 -19.94
CA LEU A 302 -13.53 -39.76 -20.01
C LEU A 302 -14.21 -39.52 -21.36
N GLU A 303 -13.94 -38.39 -22.04
CA GLU A 303 -14.63 -38.02 -23.29
C GLU A 303 -13.74 -38.21 -24.54
N HIS A 304 -12.49 -38.65 -24.37
CA HIS A 304 -11.52 -38.93 -25.45
C HIS A 304 -11.31 -37.76 -26.43
N ARG A 305 -11.41 -36.52 -25.94
CA ARG A 305 -11.15 -35.32 -26.76
C ARG A 305 -9.65 -35.13 -27.01
N SER A 306 -9.30 -34.69 -28.22
CA SER A 306 -7.92 -34.41 -28.62
C SER A 306 -7.45 -33.02 -28.18
N LEU A 307 -6.30 -32.95 -27.51
CA LEU A 307 -5.62 -31.71 -27.06
C LEU A 307 -5.27 -30.75 -28.22
N LYS A 308 -5.10 -31.26 -29.44
CA LYS A 308 -4.70 -30.45 -30.60
C LYS A 308 -5.75 -29.42 -31.04
N SER A 309 -7.00 -29.55 -30.61
CA SER A 309 -8.08 -28.61 -30.97
C SER A 309 -8.16 -27.37 -30.08
N LEU A 310 -7.37 -27.30 -29.00
CA LEU A 310 -7.53 -26.29 -27.95
C LEU A 310 -6.61 -25.06 -28.11
N GLY A 311 -5.49 -25.17 -28.85
CA GLY A 311 -4.56 -24.05 -29.13
C GLY A 311 -3.33 -24.04 -28.22
N THR A 312 -2.47 -23.03 -28.37
CA THR A 312 -1.26 -22.80 -27.54
C THR A 312 -1.57 -21.93 -26.33
N SER A 313 -1.06 -22.30 -25.15
CA SER A 313 -1.18 -21.52 -23.92
C SER A 313 -0.33 -20.24 -23.99
N SER A 314 -0.93 -19.09 -23.71
CA SER A 314 -0.22 -17.82 -23.54
C SER A 314 -0.58 -17.20 -22.19
N SER A 315 0.31 -17.32 -21.22
CA SER A 315 0.29 -16.48 -20.01
C SER A 315 1.71 -15.94 -19.83
N ASP A 316 1.94 -14.69 -20.22
CA ASP A 316 3.19 -14.01 -19.94
C ASP A 316 3.16 -13.48 -18.50
N VAL A 317 3.92 -14.13 -17.62
CA VAL A 317 4.01 -13.82 -16.19
C VAL A 317 5.24 -12.95 -15.89
N SER A 318 5.99 -12.54 -16.91
CA SER A 318 7.30 -11.89 -16.75
C SER A 318 7.27 -10.57 -15.97
N ARG A 319 6.08 -9.95 -15.82
CA ARG A 319 5.86 -8.71 -15.08
C ARG A 319 4.85 -8.82 -13.93
N THR A 320 4.66 -10.02 -13.42
CA THR A 320 3.80 -10.24 -12.24
C THR A 320 4.65 -10.33 -10.97
N VAL A 321 4.30 -9.54 -9.95
CA VAL A 321 4.89 -9.60 -8.61
C VAL A 321 3.87 -10.18 -7.64
N LEU A 322 4.32 -11.16 -6.85
CA LEU A 322 3.50 -11.81 -5.84
C LEU A 322 3.83 -11.24 -4.46
N LEU A 323 2.83 -10.70 -3.78
CA LEU A 323 2.91 -10.31 -2.38
C LEU A 323 2.06 -11.28 -1.57
N ILE A 324 2.68 -12.00 -0.64
CA ILE A 324 2.00 -13.04 0.14
C ILE A 324 1.82 -12.56 1.57
N ASP A 325 0.56 -12.49 2.00
CA ASP A 325 0.20 -12.40 3.41
C ASP A 325 0.18 -13.79 4.05
N GLU A 326 0.56 -13.87 5.33
CA GLU A 326 0.52 -15.10 6.16
C GLU A 326 1.24 -16.29 5.52
N VAL A 327 2.54 -16.11 5.25
CA VAL A 327 3.42 -17.15 4.68
C VAL A 327 3.53 -18.38 5.58
N ASP A 328 3.27 -18.25 6.87
CA ASP A 328 3.26 -19.33 7.85
C ASP A 328 2.20 -20.41 7.59
N VAL A 329 1.15 -20.11 6.80
CA VAL A 329 0.16 -21.12 6.39
C VAL A 329 0.74 -22.20 5.47
N PHE A 330 1.92 -21.95 4.86
CA PHE A 330 2.56 -22.88 3.92
C PHE A 330 3.52 -23.90 4.57
N PHE A 331 3.79 -23.80 5.88
CA PHE A 331 4.81 -24.62 6.57
C PHE A 331 4.25 -25.35 7.78
#